data_AF-A0A151WXV9-F1
#
_entry.id   AF-A0A151WXV9-F1
#
_cell.length_a   1.000
_cell.length_b   1.000
_cell.length_c   1.000
_cell.angle_alpha   90.00
_cell.angle_beta   90.00
_cell.angle_gamma   90.00
#
_symmetry.space_group_name_H-M   'P 1'
#
loop_
_entity.id
_entity.type
_entity.pdbx_description
1 polymer ?
#
loop_
_entity_poly.entity_id
_entity_poly.type
_entity_poly.pdbx_seq_one_letter_code
_entity_poly.pdbx_strand_id
1 'polypeptide(L)'
;MGERNVKSHETIILILKEDQFLVDKQILISKSQYFAALLSENFLEHRQRVHVIEYDISWISMQVYKLIEDVTERLEEYYMSPENAIKLWITAQNLSINVLRDISLAICLDRFDELPLQSIINLTKENFLKLIGNNNISSTESHLLHITNEWMNHHNDFTIPLDIIKNKKKKILNCIISCEGSDIINSEQFIHCWDGNEFFELTSFKYPKDIIDCSTDEKTALKGMEIIGRKNNLYLCGGEFGINSGKFNKNIWRYSLISKKWFLETGMPSERRNMIAVFLKNKLVLVGGVGRDKQFLRSVDIYDIYTGNFNYAATQFINLISMKSIHEIIHLSLSITIPNKGDYI
;
A
#
# COMPACT_ATOMS: atom_id res chain seq x y z
N MET A 1 -32.89 -15.28 -47.44
CA MET A 1 -31.78 -14.33 -47.64
C MET A 1 -31.47 -13.71 -46.29
N GLY A 2 -30.42 -14.19 -45.62
CA GLY A 2 -29.89 -13.56 -44.41
C GLY A 2 -28.48 -13.09 -44.72
N GLU A 3 -28.31 -11.79 -44.90
CA GLU A 3 -26.99 -11.19 -45.04
C GLU A 3 -26.21 -11.40 -43.74
N ARG A 4 -25.20 -12.28 -43.80
CA ARG A 4 -24.16 -12.34 -42.78
C ARG A 4 -23.40 -11.03 -42.86
N ASN A 5 -23.59 -10.19 -41.85
CA ASN A 5 -22.85 -8.95 -41.65
C ASN A 5 -21.39 -9.32 -41.35
N VAL A 6 -20.58 -9.50 -42.40
CA VAL A 6 -19.14 -9.73 -42.29
C VAL A 6 -18.53 -8.41 -41.85
N LYS A 7 -18.27 -8.26 -40.54
CA LYS A 7 -17.41 -7.18 -40.06
C LYS A 7 -16.07 -7.30 -40.80
N SER A 8 -15.79 -6.35 -41.69
CA SER A 8 -14.50 -6.27 -42.38
C SER A 8 -13.42 -6.11 -41.32
N HIS A 9 -12.54 -7.10 -41.18
CA HIS A 9 -11.39 -7.03 -40.29
C HIS A 9 -10.35 -6.12 -40.95
N GLU A 10 -10.50 -4.82 -40.74
CA GLU A 10 -9.54 -3.83 -41.22
C GLU A 10 -8.29 -3.93 -40.34
N THR A 11 -7.15 -4.22 -40.97
CA THR A 11 -5.85 -4.29 -40.29
C THR A 11 -5.06 -3.02 -40.57
N ILE A 12 -4.39 -2.52 -39.54
CA ILE A 12 -3.52 -1.36 -39.60
C ILE A 12 -2.11 -1.75 -39.14
N ILE A 13 -1.10 -1.04 -39.64
CA ILE A 13 0.30 -1.21 -39.29
C ILE A 13 0.66 -0.11 -38.30
N LEU A 14 1.07 -0.50 -37.10
CA LEU A 14 1.67 0.40 -36.13
C LEU A 14 3.19 0.32 -36.25
N ILE A 15 3.84 1.46 -36.43
CA ILE A 15 5.30 1.57 -36.44
C ILE A 15 5.73 2.14 -35.09
N LEU A 16 6.52 1.38 -34.35
CA LEU A 16 7.07 1.75 -33.05
C LEU A 16 8.59 1.68 -33.14
N LYS A 17 9.26 2.85 -33.18
CA LYS A 17 10.70 2.96 -33.52
C LYS A 17 10.96 2.35 -34.90
N GLU A 18 11.57 1.17 -34.94
CA GLU A 18 11.95 0.44 -36.16
C GLU A 18 11.05 -0.78 -36.40
N ASP A 19 10.23 -1.16 -35.42
CA ASP A 19 9.39 -2.35 -35.46
C ASP A 19 8.00 -2.05 -36.04
N GLN A 20 7.50 -2.97 -36.87
CA GLN A 20 6.17 -2.87 -37.49
C GLN A 20 5.25 -3.96 -36.94
N PHE A 21 4.08 -3.56 -36.46
CA PHE A 21 3.07 -4.43 -35.89
C PHE A 21 1.80 -4.37 -36.73
N LEU A 22 1.37 -5.52 -37.25
CA LEU A 22 0.10 -5.63 -37.96
C LEU A 22 -1.00 -5.97 -36.95
N VAL A 23 -1.96 -5.06 -36.78
CA VAL A 23 -2.94 -5.12 -35.70
C VAL A 23 -4.35 -4.91 -36.25
N ASP A 24 -5.31 -5.61 -35.68
CA ASP A 24 -6.72 -5.41 -36.01
C ASP A 24 -7.22 -4.06 -35.47
N LYS A 25 -7.80 -3.25 -36.38
CA LYS A 25 -8.27 -1.89 -36.08
C LYS A 25 -9.38 -1.88 -35.04
N GLN A 26 -10.31 -2.84 -35.08
CA GLN A 26 -11.42 -2.92 -34.13
C GLN A 26 -10.93 -3.32 -32.74
N ILE A 27 -9.92 -4.20 -32.66
CA ILE A 27 -9.29 -4.55 -31.39
C ILE A 27 -8.62 -3.32 -30.77
N LEU A 28 -7.83 -2.56 -31.54
CA LEU A 28 -7.18 -1.33 -31.07
C LEU A 28 -8.19 -0.29 -30.53
N ILE A 29 -9.25 -0.01 -31.30
CA ILE A 29 -10.33 0.91 -30.90
C ILE A 29 -11.00 0.42 -29.61
N SER A 30 -11.28 -0.88 -29.50
CA SER A 30 -11.96 -1.43 -28.31
C SER A 30 -11.11 -1.42 -27.04
N LYS A 31 -9.78 -1.37 -27.17
CA LYS A 31 -8.83 -1.51 -26.05
C LYS A 31 -8.15 -0.21 -25.66
N SER A 32 -8.20 0.82 -26.48
CA SER A 32 -7.56 2.10 -26.20
C SER A 32 -8.37 3.25 -26.78
N GLN A 33 -8.77 4.19 -25.91
CA GLN A 33 -9.48 5.39 -26.37
C GLN A 33 -8.58 6.32 -27.20
N TYR A 34 -7.25 6.23 -27.06
CA TYR A 34 -6.31 6.92 -27.96
C TYR A 34 -6.57 6.51 -29.40
N PHE A 35 -6.54 5.21 -29.66
CA PHE A 35 -6.80 4.67 -30.99
C PHE A 35 -8.27 4.82 -31.36
N ALA A 36 -9.21 4.79 -30.40
CA ALA A 36 -10.60 5.13 -30.67
C ALA A 36 -10.77 6.57 -31.17
N ALA A 37 -10.03 7.53 -30.61
CA ALA A 37 -10.04 8.92 -31.03
C ALA A 37 -9.28 9.13 -32.35
N LEU A 38 -8.03 8.66 -32.43
CA LEU A 38 -7.17 8.77 -33.61
C LEU A 38 -7.80 8.13 -34.86
N LEU A 39 -8.50 7.01 -34.67
CA LEU A 39 -9.16 6.27 -35.73
C LEU A 39 -10.66 6.57 -35.82
N SER A 40 -11.14 7.65 -35.19
CA SER A 40 -12.51 8.13 -35.36
C SER A 40 -12.63 8.93 -36.66
N GLU A 41 -13.82 8.93 -37.27
CA GLU A 41 -14.07 9.58 -38.58
C GLU A 41 -13.76 11.09 -38.60
N ASN A 42 -13.57 11.69 -37.43
CA ASN A 42 -13.26 13.10 -37.23
C ASN A 42 -11.79 13.45 -37.43
N PHE A 43 -10.90 12.46 -37.57
CA PHE A 43 -9.46 12.66 -37.74
C PHE A 43 -8.99 12.19 -39.12
N LEU A 44 -8.01 12.90 -39.69
CA LEU A 44 -7.45 12.62 -41.02
C LEU A 44 -6.79 11.23 -41.07
N GLU A 45 -6.31 10.78 -39.91
CA GLU A 45 -5.62 9.54 -39.66
C GLU A 45 -6.56 8.32 -39.78
N HIS A 46 -7.89 8.47 -39.67
CA HIS A 46 -8.85 7.36 -39.81
C HIS A 46 -8.65 6.53 -41.10
N ARG A 47 -8.28 7.20 -42.19
CA ARG A 47 -8.10 6.58 -43.52
C ARG A 47 -6.70 6.02 -43.74
N GLN A 48 -5.77 6.29 -42.82
CA GLN A 48 -4.41 5.78 -42.91
C GLN A 48 -4.38 4.32 -42.47
N ARG A 49 -3.56 3.52 -43.16
CA ARG A 49 -3.30 2.12 -42.79
C ARG A 49 -1.99 1.96 -42.02
N VAL A 50 -1.19 3.00 -41.94
CA VAL A 50 0.12 3.00 -41.28
C VAL A 50 0.15 4.17 -40.31
N HIS A 51 0.39 3.89 -39.04
CA HIS A 51 0.50 4.90 -37.99
C HIS A 51 1.86 4.78 -37.32
N VAL A 52 2.64 5.85 -37.35
CA VAL A 52 3.89 5.96 -36.61
C VAL A 52 3.57 6.47 -35.22
N ILE A 53 3.91 5.70 -34.20
CA ILE A 53 3.75 6.09 -32.80
C ILE A 53 5.10 6.64 -32.35
N GLU A 54 5.21 7.96 -32.30
CA GLU A 54 6.35 8.63 -31.67
C GLU A 54 6.23 8.45 -30.14
N TYR A 55 7.32 8.00 -29.50
CA TYR A 55 7.33 7.65 -28.07
C TYR A 55 7.09 8.84 -27.12
N ASP A 56 6.97 10.06 -27.66
CA ASP A 56 6.54 11.25 -26.92
C ASP A 56 5.03 11.26 -26.61
N ILE A 57 4.29 10.25 -27.09
CA ILE A 57 2.91 10.04 -26.64
C ILE A 57 2.93 9.51 -25.21
N SER A 58 2.58 10.39 -24.26
CA SER A 58 2.40 10.04 -22.85
C SER A 58 1.53 8.77 -22.71
N TRP A 59 1.91 7.84 -21.83
CA TRP A 59 1.12 6.62 -21.58
C TRP A 59 -0.28 6.93 -21.05
N ILE A 60 -0.45 8.12 -20.47
CA ILE A 60 -1.74 8.72 -20.10
C ILE A 60 -2.60 8.92 -21.35
N SER A 61 -2.00 9.38 -22.45
CA SER A 61 -2.66 9.52 -23.74
C SER A 61 -3.10 8.16 -24.29
N MET A 62 -2.31 7.09 -24.10
CA MET A 62 -2.65 5.71 -24.52
C MET A 62 -3.68 4.99 -23.62
N GLN A 63 -4.01 5.57 -22.46
CA GLN A 63 -5.02 5.09 -21.50
C GLN A 63 -4.82 3.65 -21.03
N VAL A 64 -3.58 3.28 -20.75
CA VAL A 64 -3.16 1.94 -20.28
C VAL A 64 -3.43 1.76 -18.76
N TYR A 65 -4.50 2.39 -18.24
CA TYR A 65 -4.80 2.50 -16.81
C TYR A 65 -4.92 1.14 -16.12
N LYS A 66 -5.56 0.17 -16.78
CA LYS A 66 -5.74 -1.16 -16.20
C LYS A 66 -4.42 -1.90 -15.99
N LEU A 67 -3.50 -1.82 -16.96
CA LEU A 67 -2.18 -2.43 -16.80
C LEU A 67 -1.37 -1.71 -15.72
N ILE A 68 -1.46 -0.38 -15.64
CA ILE A 68 -0.79 0.40 -14.59
C ILE A 68 -1.33 0.00 -13.21
N GLU A 69 -2.65 -0.16 -13.09
CA GLU A 69 -3.30 -0.63 -11.87
C GLU A 69 -2.85 -2.04 -11.50
N ASP A 70 -2.91 -3.00 -12.44
CA ASP A 70 -2.48 -4.39 -12.24
C ASP A 70 -0.99 -4.46 -11.83
N VAL A 71 -0.11 -3.66 -12.45
CA VAL A 71 1.31 -3.59 -12.09
C VAL A 71 1.51 -2.97 -10.72
N THR A 72 0.77 -1.91 -10.39
CA THR A 72 0.85 -1.24 -9.08
C THR A 72 0.42 -2.20 -7.96
N GLU A 73 -0.68 -2.92 -8.15
CA GLU A 73 -1.15 -3.94 -7.21
C GLU A 73 -0.11 -5.03 -6.98
N ARG A 74 0.46 -5.59 -8.06
CA ARG A 74 1.50 -6.63 -7.95
C ARG A 74 2.74 -6.11 -7.22
N LEU A 75 3.19 -4.90 -7.52
CA LEU A 75 4.35 -4.31 -6.85
C LEU A 75 4.10 -4.10 -5.35
N GLU A 76 2.88 -3.76 -4.97
CA GLU A 76 2.48 -3.58 -3.57
C GLU A 76 2.28 -4.93 -2.85
N GLU A 77 1.80 -5.96 -3.54
CA GLU A 77 1.58 -7.31 -3.00
C GLU A 77 2.91 -8.01 -2.65
N TYR A 78 3.91 -7.95 -3.54
CA TYR A 78 5.16 -8.74 -3.41
C TYR A 78 6.30 -8.07 -2.64
N TYR A 79 6.02 -7.05 -1.84
CA TYR A 79 7.01 -6.23 -1.13
C TYR A 79 8.05 -5.60 -2.06
N MET A 80 7.86 -4.32 -2.36
CA MET A 80 8.86 -3.56 -3.12
C MET A 80 10.17 -3.39 -2.32
N SER A 81 11.27 -3.85 -2.91
CA SER A 81 12.61 -3.79 -2.32
C SER A 81 13.11 -2.33 -2.16
N PRO A 82 13.77 -1.97 -1.04
CA PRO A 82 14.41 -0.66 -0.85
C PRO A 82 15.39 -0.30 -1.97
N GLU A 83 16.06 -1.30 -2.55
CA GLU A 83 17.04 -1.15 -3.64
C GLU A 83 16.46 -0.36 -4.83
N ASN A 84 15.20 -0.63 -5.17
CA ASN A 84 14.53 -0.05 -6.33
C ASN A 84 13.52 1.06 -5.95
N ALA A 85 13.30 1.32 -4.67
CA ALA A 85 12.23 2.18 -4.19
C ALA A 85 12.36 3.63 -4.71
N ILE A 86 13.57 4.20 -4.68
CA ILE A 86 13.81 5.57 -5.20
C ILE A 86 13.57 5.62 -6.71
N LYS A 87 14.10 4.64 -7.45
CA LYS A 87 13.94 4.58 -8.91
C LYS A 87 12.46 4.48 -9.29
N LEU A 88 11.70 3.64 -8.59
CA LEU A 88 10.25 3.49 -8.80
C LEU A 88 9.50 4.76 -8.44
N TRP A 89 9.85 5.41 -7.32
CA TRP A 89 9.26 6.69 -6.93
C TRP A 89 9.44 7.77 -8.00
N ILE A 90 10.68 8.01 -8.45
CA ILE A 90 10.97 9.02 -9.48
C ILE A 90 10.33 8.66 -10.82
N THR A 91 10.38 7.38 -11.22
CA THR A 91 9.74 6.93 -12.47
C THR A 91 8.23 7.14 -12.43
N ALA A 92 7.57 6.74 -11.34
CA ALA A 92 6.14 6.94 -11.17
C ALA A 92 5.76 8.42 -11.11
N GLN A 93 6.61 9.28 -10.51
CA GLN A 93 6.41 10.73 -10.51
C GLN A 93 6.48 11.31 -11.92
N ASN A 94 7.49 10.94 -12.72
CA ASN A 94 7.65 11.43 -14.08
C ASN A 94 6.53 10.97 -15.02
N LEU A 95 5.94 9.80 -14.74
CA LEU A 95 4.80 9.24 -15.46
C LEU A 95 3.44 9.68 -14.88
N SER A 96 3.43 10.50 -13.82
CA SER A 96 2.22 10.94 -13.09
C SER A 96 1.34 9.78 -12.59
N ILE A 97 1.95 8.66 -12.20
CA ILE A 97 1.28 7.50 -11.60
C ILE A 97 1.23 7.71 -10.09
N ASN A 98 0.28 8.52 -9.62
CA ASN A 98 0.24 9.03 -8.23
C ASN A 98 0.23 7.94 -7.17
N VAL A 99 -0.59 6.89 -7.32
CA VAL A 99 -0.68 5.81 -6.32
C VAL A 99 0.66 5.08 -6.17
N LEU A 100 1.29 4.68 -7.28
CA LEU A 100 2.59 4.02 -7.25
C LEU A 100 3.69 4.95 -6.73
N ARG A 101 3.65 6.23 -7.10
CA ARG A 101 4.57 7.26 -6.59
C ARG A 101 4.49 7.35 -5.07
N ASP A 102 3.28 7.44 -4.53
CA ASP A 102 3.05 7.61 -3.10
C ASP A 102 3.39 6.33 -2.31
N ILE A 103 3.09 5.15 -2.84
CA ILE A 103 3.54 3.86 -2.28
C ILE A 103 5.07 3.79 -2.24
N SER A 104 5.73 4.10 -3.36
CA SER A 104 7.19 4.03 -3.48
C SER A 104 7.88 5.02 -2.53
N LEU A 105 7.34 6.24 -2.41
CA LEU A 105 7.82 7.23 -1.44
C LEU A 105 7.59 6.75 0.00
N ALA A 106 6.44 6.16 0.31
CA ALA A 106 6.18 5.62 1.64
C ALA A 106 7.20 4.54 2.05
N ILE A 107 7.62 3.69 1.11
CA ILE A 107 8.70 2.71 1.33
C ILE A 107 10.04 3.41 1.55
N CYS A 108 10.38 4.41 0.73
CA CYS A 108 11.60 5.19 0.92
C CYS A 108 11.66 5.82 2.32
N LEU A 109 10.54 6.34 2.81
CA LEU A 109 10.45 6.94 4.14
C LEU A 109 10.54 5.88 5.24
N ASP A 110 9.89 4.75 5.07
CA ASP A 110 9.81 3.71 6.08
C ASP A 110 11.13 2.93 6.25
N ARG A 111 11.84 2.68 5.14
CA ARG A 111 13.09 1.91 5.07
C ARG A 111 14.27 2.78 4.62
N PHE A 112 14.28 4.04 5.02
CA PHE A 112 15.28 5.03 4.57
C PHE A 112 16.72 4.57 4.80
N ASP A 113 17.00 3.98 5.97
CA ASP A 113 18.33 3.49 6.34
C ASP A 113 18.82 2.31 5.48
N GLU A 114 17.93 1.70 4.69
CA GLU A 114 18.23 0.57 3.80
C GLU A 114 18.31 1.00 2.33
N LEU A 115 18.07 2.29 2.01
CA LEU A 115 18.11 2.78 0.65
C LEU A 115 19.55 2.88 0.13
N PRO A 116 19.80 2.59 -1.16
CA PRO A 116 21.12 2.77 -1.74
C PRO A 116 21.56 4.24 -1.70
N LEU A 117 22.70 4.50 -1.07
CA LEU A 117 23.28 5.85 -0.98
C LEU A 117 23.37 6.54 -2.36
N GLN A 118 23.86 5.80 -3.37
CA GLN A 118 24.00 6.30 -4.73
C GLN A 118 22.66 6.75 -5.34
N SER A 119 21.57 6.06 -5.04
CA SER A 119 20.24 6.44 -5.49
C SER A 119 19.76 7.73 -4.81
N ILE A 120 20.12 7.94 -3.54
CA ILE A 120 19.77 9.17 -2.80
C ILE A 120 20.58 10.37 -3.30
N ILE A 121 21.91 10.24 -3.40
CA ILE A 121 22.79 11.37 -3.77
C ILE A 121 22.65 11.80 -5.22
N ASN A 122 21.99 11.01 -6.08
CA ASN A 122 21.66 11.36 -7.46
C ASN A 122 20.29 12.03 -7.61
N LEU A 123 19.53 12.19 -6.52
CA LEU A 123 18.25 12.90 -6.56
C LEU A 123 18.45 14.38 -6.89
N THR A 124 17.50 14.94 -7.65
CA THR A 124 17.38 16.38 -7.79
C THR A 124 17.18 17.02 -6.42
N LYS A 125 17.59 18.28 -6.26
CA LYS A 125 17.44 19.03 -5.00
C LYS A 125 16.00 19.01 -4.46
N GLU A 126 15.03 19.20 -5.35
CA GLU A 126 13.61 19.18 -5.00
C GLU A 126 13.20 17.83 -4.40
N ASN A 127 13.51 16.73 -5.09
CA ASN A 127 13.17 15.40 -4.60
C ASN A 127 13.96 15.03 -3.35
N PHE A 128 15.22 15.44 -3.27
CA PHE A 128 16.04 15.25 -2.07
C PHE A 128 15.38 15.93 -0.86
N LEU A 129 15.01 17.21 -0.97
CA LEU A 129 14.31 17.94 0.09
C LEU A 129 12.95 17.31 0.43
N LYS A 130 12.19 16.85 -0.57
CA LYS A 130 10.92 16.12 -0.36
C LYS A 130 11.12 14.84 0.45
N LEU A 131 12.22 14.12 0.22
CA LEU A 131 12.55 12.90 0.95
C LEU A 131 13.07 13.21 2.36
N ILE A 132 14.16 13.97 2.48
CA ILE A 132 14.83 14.24 3.76
C ILE A 132 14.08 15.21 4.64
N GLY A 133 13.11 15.97 4.12
CA GLY A 133 12.25 16.87 4.88
C GLY A 133 10.97 16.23 5.41
N ASN A 134 10.61 15.04 4.93
CA ASN A 134 9.35 14.41 5.32
C ASN A 134 9.35 13.96 6.79
N ASN A 135 8.26 14.21 7.52
CA ASN A 135 8.14 13.87 8.94
C ASN A 135 8.02 12.35 9.21
N ASN A 136 7.66 11.56 8.20
CA ASN A 136 7.47 10.11 8.35
C ASN A 136 8.74 9.30 8.12
N ILE A 137 9.86 9.95 7.79
CA ILE A 137 11.15 9.30 7.59
C ILE A 137 11.55 8.50 8.85
N SER A 138 12.00 7.28 8.65
CA SER A 138 12.49 6.39 9.71
C SER A 138 14.01 6.35 9.62
N SER A 139 14.65 7.32 10.28
CA SER A 139 16.11 7.42 10.35
C SER A 139 16.54 8.19 11.60
N THR A 140 17.82 8.16 11.93
CA THR A 140 18.41 9.00 12.99
C THR A 140 18.84 10.35 12.45
N GLU A 141 18.83 11.39 13.27
CA GLU A 141 19.31 12.73 12.87
C GLU A 141 20.77 12.69 12.39
N SER A 142 21.62 11.89 13.04
CA SER A 142 23.02 11.70 12.63
C SER A 142 23.14 11.08 11.24
N HIS A 143 22.29 10.08 10.92
CA HIS A 143 22.31 9.46 9.60
C HIS A 143 21.79 10.43 8.53
N LEU A 144 20.69 11.15 8.80
CA LEU A 144 20.17 12.18 7.89
C LEU A 144 21.20 13.30 7.62
N LEU A 145 21.93 13.73 8.65
CA LEU A 145 23.00 14.72 8.52
C LEU A 145 24.13 14.18 7.63
N HIS A 146 24.55 12.93 7.83
CA HIS A 146 25.57 12.30 7.00
C HIS A 146 25.13 12.27 5.53
N ILE A 147 23.94 11.74 5.23
CA ILE A 147 23.38 11.69 3.87
C ILE A 147 23.26 13.08 3.24
N THR A 148 22.86 14.09 4.03
CA THR A 148 22.78 15.48 3.57
C THR A 148 24.14 16.02 3.16
N ASN A 149 25.18 15.77 3.94
CA ASN A 149 26.54 16.17 3.58
C ASN A 149 27.04 15.45 2.32
N GLU A 150 26.79 14.15 2.18
CA GLU A 150 27.14 13.40 0.96
C GLU A 150 26.45 13.96 -0.29
N TRP A 151 25.15 14.26 -0.20
CA TRP A 151 24.40 14.87 -1.31
C TRP A 151 24.96 16.26 -1.68
N MET A 152 25.25 17.11 -0.68
CA MET A 152 25.80 18.45 -0.90
C MET A 152 27.18 18.40 -1.55
N ASN A 153 28.04 17.50 -1.09
CA ASN A 153 29.38 17.28 -1.65
C ASN A 153 29.30 16.79 -3.11
N HIS A 154 28.40 15.85 -3.39
CA HIS A 154 28.21 15.29 -4.73
C HIS A 154 27.75 16.34 -5.75
N HIS A 155 26.82 17.22 -5.37
CA HIS A 155 26.29 18.26 -6.24
C HIS A 155 27.04 19.59 -6.19
N ASN A 156 28.02 19.72 -5.28
CA ASN A 156 28.66 21.00 -4.94
C ASN A 156 27.62 22.10 -4.62
N ASP A 157 26.53 21.73 -3.94
CA ASP A 157 25.44 22.61 -3.49
C ASP A 157 25.30 22.53 -1.98
N PHE A 158 25.78 23.55 -1.27
CA PHE A 158 25.78 23.65 0.20
C PHE A 158 24.60 24.46 0.77
N THR A 159 23.51 24.60 0.00
CA THR A 159 22.36 25.41 0.40
C THR A 159 21.25 24.61 1.07
N ILE A 160 21.45 23.32 1.33
CA ILE A 160 20.45 22.50 2.02
C ILE A 160 20.30 22.97 3.47
N PRO A 161 19.11 23.41 3.89
CA PRO A 161 18.88 23.90 5.25
C PRO A 161 18.97 22.75 6.26
N LEU A 162 19.96 22.77 7.15
CA LEU A 162 20.17 21.70 8.16
C LEU A 162 19.10 21.66 9.26
N ASP A 163 18.23 22.66 9.35
CA ASP A 163 17.06 22.64 10.21
C ASP A 163 15.96 21.68 9.69
N ILE A 164 15.96 21.35 8.39
CA ILE A 164 14.97 20.44 7.78
C ILE A 164 15.05 19.01 8.33
N ILE A 165 16.21 18.62 8.86
CA ILE A 165 16.44 17.30 9.44
C ILE A 165 16.17 17.27 10.95
N LYS A 166 15.98 18.44 11.59
CA LYS A 166 15.75 18.56 13.03
C LYS A 166 14.28 18.38 13.40
N ASN A 167 14.02 17.98 14.65
CA ASN A 167 12.69 18.04 15.27
C ASN A 167 11.57 17.28 14.54
N LYS A 168 11.87 16.13 13.93
CA LYS A 168 10.86 15.26 13.32
C LYS A 168 10.02 14.54 14.36
N LYS A 169 9.05 15.24 14.93
CA LYS A 169 8.06 14.64 15.84
C LYS A 169 7.05 13.85 15.02
N LYS A 170 7.08 12.52 15.15
CA LYS A 170 6.06 11.65 14.58
C LYS A 170 4.72 11.98 15.24
N LYS A 171 3.75 12.43 14.45
CA LYS A 171 2.36 12.60 14.91
C LYS A 171 1.69 11.23 14.86
N ILE A 172 1.27 10.73 16.02
CA ILE A 172 0.44 9.54 16.11
C ILE A 172 -1.00 10.02 16.12
N LEU A 173 -1.82 9.46 15.22
CA LEU A 173 -3.26 9.72 15.21
C LEU A 173 -3.96 8.58 15.93
N ASN A 174 -4.83 8.96 16.85
CA ASN A 174 -5.73 8.00 17.50
C ASN A 174 -6.93 7.82 16.59
N CYS A 175 -7.12 6.62 16.08
CA CYS A 175 -8.22 6.33 15.18
C CYS A 175 -9.18 5.29 15.77
N ILE A 176 -10.44 5.39 15.35
CA ILE A 176 -11.52 4.44 15.65
C ILE A 176 -12.14 3.97 14.35
N ILE A 177 -12.64 2.73 14.35
CA ILE A 177 -13.38 2.17 13.22
C ILE A 177 -14.85 2.09 13.63
N SER A 178 -15.72 2.68 12.84
CA SER A 178 -17.17 2.68 13.02
C SER A 178 -17.84 2.02 11.81
N CYS A 179 -19.09 1.60 11.98
CA CYS A 179 -19.96 1.20 10.87
C CYS A 179 -21.39 1.70 11.14
N GLU A 180 -22.13 2.03 10.10
CA GLU A 180 -23.49 2.56 10.23
C GLU A 180 -24.59 1.47 10.14
N GLY A 181 -24.24 0.25 9.72
CA GLY A 181 -25.19 -0.84 9.49
C GLY A 181 -25.33 -1.83 10.65
N SER A 182 -26.45 -2.56 10.68
CA SER A 182 -26.66 -3.66 11.64
C SER A 182 -25.78 -4.88 11.36
N ASP A 183 -25.37 -5.06 10.10
CA ASP A 183 -24.41 -6.08 9.68
C ASP A 183 -23.01 -5.48 9.61
N ILE A 184 -22.30 -5.55 10.73
CA ILE A 184 -20.99 -4.90 10.91
C ILE A 184 -19.97 -5.35 9.86
N ILE A 185 -20.05 -6.57 9.35
CA ILE A 185 -19.01 -7.08 8.43
C ILE A 185 -19.35 -6.78 6.97
N ASN A 186 -20.63 -6.81 6.61
CA ASN A 186 -21.04 -6.53 5.22
C ASN A 186 -21.23 -5.03 4.93
N SER A 187 -21.21 -4.20 5.97
CA SER A 187 -21.30 -2.74 5.86
C SER A 187 -19.95 -2.10 5.54
N GLU A 188 -20.02 -0.89 4.97
CA GLU A 188 -18.86 -0.02 4.87
C GLU A 188 -18.34 0.31 6.28
N GLN A 189 -17.03 0.19 6.47
CA GLN A 189 -16.32 0.57 7.69
C GLN A 189 -15.70 1.93 7.50
N PHE A 190 -15.87 2.83 8.47
CA PHE A 190 -15.32 4.18 8.43
C PHE A 190 -14.21 4.33 9.46
N ILE A 191 -13.07 4.87 9.02
CA ILE A 191 -11.95 5.18 9.89
C ILE A 191 -12.05 6.65 10.23
N HIS A 192 -12.26 6.95 11.50
CA HIS A 192 -12.19 8.31 12.00
C HIS A 192 -10.93 8.49 12.84
N CYS A 193 -10.32 9.66 12.77
CA CYS A 193 -9.11 9.97 13.52
C CYS A 193 -9.28 11.27 14.32
N TRP A 194 -8.60 11.32 15.46
CA TRP A 194 -8.43 12.49 16.29
C TRP A 194 -6.98 12.94 16.23
N ASP A 195 -6.76 14.21 15.89
CA ASP A 195 -5.42 14.75 15.68
C ASP A 195 -4.91 15.65 16.80
N GLY A 196 -5.67 15.74 17.90
CA GLY A 196 -5.47 16.66 19.01
C GLY A 196 -6.43 17.83 19.00
N ASN A 197 -6.96 18.20 17.83
CA ASN A 197 -7.81 19.38 17.65
C ASN A 197 -9.18 19.02 17.07
N GLU A 198 -9.18 18.20 16.00
CA GLU A 198 -10.40 17.87 15.26
C GLU A 198 -10.58 16.36 15.13
N PHE A 199 -11.86 15.96 15.17
CA PHE A 199 -12.31 14.61 14.84
C PHE A 199 -12.79 14.60 13.39
N PHE A 200 -12.20 13.77 12.54
CA PHE A 200 -12.55 13.72 11.13
C PHE A 200 -12.53 12.28 10.59
N GLU A 201 -13.32 12.05 9.55
CA GLU A 201 -13.23 10.82 8.75
C GLU A 201 -11.96 10.86 7.89
N LEU A 202 -11.14 9.83 8.01
CA LEU A 202 -9.95 9.64 7.20
C LEU A 202 -10.30 8.99 5.86
N THR A 203 -10.96 7.83 5.91
CA THR A 203 -11.36 7.02 4.75
C THR A 203 -12.32 5.94 5.20
N SER A 204 -12.93 5.24 4.24
CA SER A 204 -13.70 4.03 4.47
C SER A 204 -13.12 2.81 3.74
N PHE A 205 -13.54 1.61 4.14
CA PHE A 205 -13.26 0.36 3.45
C PHE A 205 -14.36 -0.69 3.67
N LYS A 206 -14.41 -1.69 2.78
CA LYS A 206 -15.10 -2.97 3.02
C LYS A 206 -14.09 -4.06 3.31
N TYR A 207 -14.46 -5.06 4.10
CA TYR A 207 -13.57 -6.19 4.36
C TYR A 207 -13.24 -6.97 3.07
N PRO A 208 -12.12 -7.72 3.05
CA PRO A 208 -11.79 -8.64 1.97
C PRO A 208 -12.96 -9.57 1.63
N LYS A 209 -13.11 -9.89 0.35
CA LYS A 209 -14.21 -10.76 -0.12
C LYS A 209 -14.25 -12.10 0.62
N ASP A 210 -13.09 -12.70 0.89
CA ASP A 210 -12.99 -13.95 1.65
C ASP A 210 -13.60 -13.87 3.06
N ILE A 211 -13.53 -12.69 3.70
CA ILE A 211 -14.14 -12.45 5.03
C ILE A 211 -15.65 -12.28 4.89
N ILE A 212 -16.09 -11.50 3.89
CA ILE A 212 -17.51 -11.23 3.58
C ILE A 212 -18.22 -12.55 3.24
N ASP A 213 -17.64 -13.35 2.34
CA ASP A 213 -18.22 -14.61 1.87
C ASP A 213 -18.35 -15.64 3.01
N CYS A 214 -17.53 -15.53 4.07
CA CYS A 214 -17.61 -16.37 5.27
C CYS A 214 -18.52 -15.79 6.37
N SER A 215 -18.97 -14.53 6.25
CA SER A 215 -19.74 -13.78 7.25
C SER A 215 -21.11 -13.38 6.69
N THR A 216 -21.90 -14.37 6.26
CA THR A 216 -23.18 -14.13 5.57
C THR A 216 -24.31 -13.65 6.47
N ASP A 217 -24.18 -13.83 7.79
CA ASP A 217 -25.14 -13.40 8.79
C ASP A 217 -24.46 -13.15 10.16
N GLU A 218 -25.22 -12.63 11.13
CA GLU A 218 -24.73 -12.34 12.48
C GLU A 218 -24.16 -13.58 13.22
N LYS A 219 -24.62 -14.79 12.86
CA LYS A 219 -24.17 -16.04 13.48
C LYS A 219 -22.85 -16.51 12.91
N THR A 220 -22.56 -16.19 11.66
CA THR A 220 -21.32 -16.55 10.94
C THR A 220 -20.31 -15.41 10.93
N ALA A 221 -20.71 -14.23 11.39
CA ALA A 221 -19.85 -13.06 11.53
C ALA A 221 -18.51 -13.38 12.22
N LEU A 222 -17.43 -12.89 11.63
CA LEU A 222 -16.10 -12.88 12.21
C LEU A 222 -16.08 -12.09 13.53
N LYS A 223 -15.81 -12.78 14.64
CA LYS A 223 -15.74 -12.18 15.99
C LYS A 223 -14.38 -12.42 16.61
N GLY A 224 -13.94 -11.46 17.44
CA GLY A 224 -12.66 -11.53 18.15
C GLY A 224 -11.43 -11.39 17.23
N MET A 225 -11.59 -10.70 16.10
CA MET A 225 -10.48 -10.26 15.27
C MET A 225 -9.82 -9.02 15.87
N GLU A 226 -8.57 -8.76 15.49
CA GLU A 226 -7.86 -7.53 15.83
C GLU A 226 -7.54 -6.76 14.54
N ILE A 227 -7.71 -5.44 14.57
CA ILE A 227 -7.23 -4.53 13.52
C ILE A 227 -6.20 -3.61 14.14
N ILE A 228 -5.02 -3.49 13.51
CA ILE A 228 -3.95 -2.62 14.01
C ILE A 228 -3.28 -1.85 12.87
N GLY A 229 -2.97 -0.58 13.12
CA GLY A 229 -2.28 0.29 12.17
C GLY A 229 -0.75 0.26 12.31
N ARG A 230 -0.06 0.38 11.17
CA ARG A 230 1.36 0.71 11.10
C ARG A 230 1.62 1.56 9.85
N LYS A 231 2.12 2.78 10.06
CA LYS A 231 2.35 3.74 8.96
C LYS A 231 1.08 3.86 8.11
N ASN A 232 1.17 3.62 6.80
CA ASN A 232 0.08 3.74 5.85
C ASN A 232 -0.72 2.45 5.67
N ASN A 233 -0.58 1.47 6.56
CA ASN A 233 -1.22 0.18 6.44
C ASN A 233 -2.02 -0.18 7.70
N LEU A 234 -3.10 -0.93 7.51
CA LEU A 234 -3.83 -1.62 8.58
C LEU A 234 -3.68 -3.11 8.41
N TYR A 235 -3.70 -3.84 9.51
CA TYR A 235 -3.56 -5.28 9.55
C TYR A 235 -4.75 -5.87 10.28
N LEU A 236 -5.57 -6.65 9.57
CA LEU A 236 -6.64 -7.45 10.15
C LEU A 236 -6.12 -8.86 10.42
N CYS A 237 -6.20 -9.28 11.67
CA CYS A 237 -5.61 -10.52 12.13
C CYS A 237 -6.63 -11.35 12.93
N GLY A 238 -6.64 -12.65 12.68
CA GLY A 238 -7.39 -13.62 13.49
C GLY A 238 -8.90 -13.45 13.46
N GLY A 239 -9.54 -14.02 14.47
CA GLY A 239 -10.99 -14.09 14.64
C GLY A 239 -11.59 -15.44 14.25
N GLU A 240 -12.81 -15.69 14.71
CA GLU A 240 -13.59 -16.89 14.40
C GLU A 240 -14.92 -16.52 13.74
N PHE A 241 -15.23 -17.18 12.62
CA PHE A 241 -16.49 -17.03 11.88
C PHE A 241 -17.61 -17.75 12.62
N GLY A 242 -18.37 -17.02 13.42
CA GLY A 242 -19.32 -17.59 14.36
C GLY A 242 -18.63 -18.29 15.53
N ILE A 243 -18.84 -17.75 16.73
CA ILE A 243 -18.16 -18.25 17.93
C ILE A 243 -18.51 -19.73 18.17
N ASN A 244 -17.49 -20.55 18.38
CA ASN A 244 -17.57 -22.01 18.54
C ASN A 244 -17.89 -22.79 17.25
N SER A 245 -17.80 -22.18 16.07
CA SER A 245 -17.91 -22.92 14.81
C SER A 245 -16.68 -23.78 14.51
N GLY A 246 -15.53 -23.44 15.12
CA GLY A 246 -14.23 -24.01 14.78
C GLY A 246 -13.65 -23.48 13.47
N LYS A 247 -14.30 -22.52 12.81
CA LYS A 247 -13.85 -21.88 11.56
C LYS A 247 -13.17 -20.55 11.89
N PHE A 248 -11.87 -20.49 11.72
CA PHE A 248 -11.08 -19.29 12.02
C PHE A 248 -10.63 -18.57 10.76
N ASN A 249 -10.53 -17.25 10.83
CA ASN A 249 -9.70 -16.51 9.90
C ASN A 249 -8.23 -16.75 10.27
N LYS A 250 -7.52 -17.47 9.41
CA LYS A 250 -6.08 -17.69 9.56
C LYS A 250 -5.25 -16.70 8.76
N ASN A 251 -5.87 -15.88 7.93
CA ASN A 251 -5.15 -14.95 7.09
C ASN A 251 -4.93 -13.64 7.84
N ILE A 252 -3.73 -13.08 7.68
CA ILE A 252 -3.44 -11.69 7.97
C ILE A 252 -3.69 -10.92 6.68
N TRP A 253 -4.59 -9.94 6.76
CA TRP A 253 -4.91 -9.06 5.64
C TRP A 253 -4.32 -7.69 5.89
N ARG A 254 -3.67 -7.11 4.88
CA ARG A 254 -3.12 -5.75 4.92
C ARG A 254 -3.95 -4.82 4.05
N TYR A 255 -4.50 -3.77 4.64
CA TYR A 255 -5.15 -2.69 3.91
C TYR A 255 -4.18 -1.53 3.71
N SER A 256 -3.98 -1.11 2.47
CA SER A 256 -3.19 0.07 2.13
C SER A 256 -4.07 1.31 2.15
N LEU A 257 -3.72 2.30 2.97
CA LEU A 257 -4.40 3.61 2.99
C LEU A 257 -4.10 4.44 1.73
N ILE A 258 -3.05 4.09 0.97
CA ILE A 258 -2.67 4.79 -0.27
C ILE A 258 -3.47 4.25 -1.45
N SER A 259 -3.38 2.94 -1.72
CA SER A 259 -4.10 2.33 -2.84
C SER A 259 -5.56 2.01 -2.53
N LYS A 260 -5.96 2.07 -1.24
CA LYS A 260 -7.30 1.73 -0.74
C LYS A 260 -7.70 0.29 -1.05
N LYS A 261 -6.73 -0.62 -1.03
CA LYS A 261 -6.89 -2.03 -1.37
C LYS A 261 -6.42 -2.94 -0.25
N TRP A 262 -7.06 -4.11 -0.18
CA TRP A 262 -6.66 -5.21 0.68
C TRP A 262 -5.74 -6.17 -0.07
N PHE A 263 -4.69 -6.60 0.61
CA PHE A 263 -3.75 -7.61 0.16
C PHE A 263 -3.71 -8.73 1.19
N LEU A 264 -3.59 -9.96 0.73
CA LEU A 264 -3.27 -11.08 1.60
C LEU A 264 -1.80 -10.95 2.01
N GLU A 265 -1.53 -10.68 3.29
CA GLU A 265 -0.17 -10.46 3.77
C GLU A 265 0.54 -11.80 4.02
N THR A 266 -0.11 -12.69 4.76
CA THR A 266 0.40 -14.03 5.11
C THR A 266 -0.67 -14.86 5.83
N GLY A 267 -0.36 -16.12 6.14
CA GLY A 267 -1.15 -16.97 7.02
C GLY A 267 -0.56 -17.04 8.43
N MET A 268 -1.39 -16.87 9.46
CA MET A 268 -1.01 -17.06 10.86
C MET A 268 -0.60 -18.52 11.12
N PRO A 269 0.47 -18.76 11.90
CA PRO A 269 0.89 -20.12 12.26
C PRO A 269 -0.13 -20.86 13.12
N SER A 270 -0.83 -20.14 13.99
CA SER A 270 -1.87 -20.68 14.85
C SER A 270 -3.13 -19.83 14.77
N GLU A 271 -4.25 -20.48 14.47
CA GLU A 271 -5.58 -19.89 14.50
C GLU A 271 -5.96 -19.40 15.90
N ARG A 272 -6.50 -18.18 16.00
CA ARG A 272 -6.83 -17.54 17.28
C ARG A 272 -7.84 -16.41 17.13
N ARG A 273 -8.64 -16.19 18.18
CA ARG A 273 -9.51 -15.02 18.41
C ARG A 273 -9.22 -14.37 19.76
N ASN A 274 -9.68 -13.13 19.97
CA ASN A 274 -9.50 -12.37 21.21
C ASN A 274 -8.03 -12.31 21.67
N MET A 275 -7.12 -12.16 20.71
CA MET A 275 -5.69 -12.02 20.96
C MET A 275 -5.33 -10.56 21.18
N ILE A 276 -4.10 -10.31 21.65
CA ILE A 276 -3.52 -8.96 21.58
C ILE A 276 -2.65 -8.88 20.34
N ALA A 277 -2.81 -7.82 19.54
CA ALA A 277 -1.94 -7.49 18.42
C ALA A 277 -1.19 -6.18 18.71
N VAL A 278 0.12 -6.14 18.48
CA VAL A 278 0.94 -4.92 18.65
C VAL A 278 2.07 -4.86 17.63
N PHE A 279 2.38 -3.65 17.14
CA PHE A 279 3.57 -3.42 16.33
C PHE A 279 4.75 -2.96 17.18
N LEU A 280 5.88 -3.68 17.06
CA LEU A 280 7.19 -3.26 17.55
C LEU A 280 8.10 -3.02 16.35
N LYS A 281 8.23 -1.76 15.93
CA LYS A 281 8.91 -1.35 14.68
C LYS A 281 8.28 -2.00 13.43
N ASN A 282 8.96 -2.99 12.86
CA ASN A 282 8.54 -3.76 11.69
C ASN A 282 7.96 -5.13 12.06
N LYS A 283 7.86 -5.44 13.35
CA LYS A 283 7.38 -6.73 13.84
C LYS A 283 5.96 -6.63 14.34
N LEU A 284 5.05 -7.38 13.73
CA LEU A 284 3.70 -7.60 14.23
C LEU A 284 3.73 -8.76 15.23
N VAL A 285 3.39 -8.48 16.48
CA VAL A 285 3.40 -9.44 17.58
C VAL A 285 1.97 -9.78 17.95
N LEU A 286 1.61 -11.07 17.84
CA LEU A 286 0.31 -11.61 18.21
C LEU A 286 0.45 -12.45 19.48
N VAL A 287 -0.23 -12.05 20.55
CA VAL A 287 -0.07 -12.65 21.88
C VAL A 287 -1.37 -13.32 22.33
N GLY A 288 -1.25 -14.59 22.68
CA GLY A 288 -2.30 -15.36 23.35
C GLY A 288 -3.60 -15.47 22.55
N GLY A 289 -4.73 -15.28 23.23
CA GLY A 289 -6.07 -15.47 22.67
C GLY A 289 -6.61 -16.89 22.86
N VAL A 290 -7.68 -17.20 22.14
CA VAL A 290 -8.39 -18.47 22.20
C VAL A 290 -8.33 -19.14 20.83
N GLY A 291 -7.76 -20.34 20.78
CA GLY A 291 -7.68 -21.18 19.58
C GLY A 291 -8.87 -22.14 19.47
N ARG A 292 -8.64 -23.21 18.70
CA ARG A 292 -9.60 -24.31 18.53
C ARG A 292 -9.96 -24.95 19.88
N ASP A 293 -11.17 -25.50 19.97
CA ASP A 293 -11.68 -26.20 21.15
C ASP A 293 -11.63 -25.36 22.44
N LYS A 294 -11.68 -24.02 22.29
CA LYS A 294 -11.58 -23.04 23.38
C LYS A 294 -10.26 -23.10 24.15
N GLN A 295 -9.20 -23.62 23.55
CA GLN A 295 -7.88 -23.64 24.17
C GLN A 295 -7.33 -22.22 24.30
N PHE A 296 -6.99 -21.82 25.53
CA PHE A 296 -6.25 -20.58 25.77
C PHE A 296 -4.81 -20.75 25.29
N LEU A 297 -4.39 -19.87 24.38
CA LEU A 297 -3.03 -19.87 23.85
C LEU A 297 -2.12 -19.06 24.76
N ARG A 298 -0.94 -19.61 25.06
CA ARG A 298 0.17 -18.91 25.72
C ARG A 298 1.31 -18.58 24.75
N SER A 299 1.10 -18.83 23.45
CA SER A 299 2.07 -18.59 22.40
C SER A 299 2.12 -17.11 22.00
N VAL A 300 3.29 -16.71 21.51
CA VAL A 300 3.54 -15.41 20.90
C VAL A 300 4.03 -15.66 19.48
N ASP A 301 3.27 -15.20 18.49
CA ASP A 301 3.66 -15.28 17.08
C ASP A 301 4.23 -13.91 16.68
N ILE A 302 5.45 -13.87 16.15
CA ILE A 302 6.10 -12.64 15.73
C ILE A 302 6.31 -12.68 14.22
N TYR A 303 5.59 -11.83 13.51
CA TYR A 303 5.71 -11.66 12.07
C TYR A 303 6.59 -10.46 11.72
N ASP A 304 7.60 -10.66 10.90
CA ASP A 304 8.43 -9.56 10.38
C ASP A 304 7.94 -9.16 8.97
N ILE A 305 7.29 -7.99 8.89
CA ILE A 305 6.64 -7.51 7.66
C ILE A 305 7.62 -7.15 6.54
N TYR A 306 8.93 -7.05 6.82
CA TYR A 306 9.92 -6.76 5.78
C TYR A 306 10.47 -8.02 5.14
N THR A 307 10.52 -9.11 5.91
CA THR A 307 11.00 -10.41 5.41
C THR A 307 9.87 -11.35 5.00
N GLY A 308 8.64 -11.06 5.43
CA GLY A 308 7.48 -11.91 5.19
C GLY A 308 7.47 -13.19 6.03
N ASN A 309 8.31 -13.28 7.07
CA ASN A 309 8.50 -14.51 7.84
C ASN A 309 8.00 -14.41 9.29
N PHE A 310 7.51 -15.52 9.81
CA PHE A 310 7.27 -15.69 11.25
C PHE A 310 8.54 -16.19 11.95
N ASN A 311 8.90 -15.52 13.04
CA ASN A 311 9.85 -16.04 14.00
C ASN A 311 9.07 -16.61 15.20
N TYR A 312 9.27 -17.88 15.50
CA TYR A 312 8.79 -18.45 16.76
C TYR A 312 9.68 -17.93 17.89
N ALA A 313 9.18 -16.97 18.66
CA ALA A 313 9.78 -16.66 19.94
C ALA A 313 9.39 -17.78 20.91
N ALA A 314 10.30 -18.74 21.13
CA ALA A 314 10.21 -19.62 22.28
C ALA A 314 10.02 -18.76 23.55
N THR A 315 9.28 -19.30 24.51
CA THR A 315 8.71 -18.75 25.76
C THR A 315 9.62 -17.88 26.66
N GLN A 316 10.86 -17.58 26.26
CA GLN A 316 11.84 -16.78 27.01
C GLN A 316 11.69 -15.25 26.89
N PHE A 317 10.87 -14.73 25.98
CA PHE A 317 10.65 -13.28 25.84
C PHE A 317 9.62 -12.67 26.81
N ILE A 318 8.97 -13.49 27.64
CA ILE A 318 7.97 -13.01 28.62
C ILE A 318 8.60 -12.08 29.67
N ASN A 319 9.91 -12.19 29.94
CA ASN A 319 10.59 -11.35 30.94
C ASN A 319 10.98 -9.94 30.45
N LEU A 320 11.06 -9.70 29.12
CA LEU A 320 11.31 -8.35 28.59
C LEU A 320 10.03 -7.53 28.44
N ILE A 321 8.88 -8.20 28.35
CA ILE A 321 7.55 -7.59 28.51
C ILE A 321 7.26 -7.52 30.02
N SER A 322 8.15 -6.89 30.79
CA SER A 322 7.89 -6.58 32.19
C SER A 322 6.60 -5.76 32.26
N MET A 323 5.64 -6.25 33.05
CA MET A 323 4.26 -5.78 33.21
C MET A 323 4.08 -4.29 33.58
N LYS A 324 5.13 -3.46 33.58
CA LYS A 324 5.03 -2.00 33.76
C LYS A 324 4.61 -1.26 32.49
N SER A 325 4.94 -1.74 31.28
CA SER A 325 4.57 -1.03 30.04
C SER A 325 3.19 -1.38 29.50
N ILE A 326 2.56 -2.46 29.97
CA ILE A 326 1.20 -2.84 29.53
C ILE A 326 0.13 -2.04 30.28
N HIS A 327 0.39 -1.54 31.49
CA HIS A 327 -0.59 -0.77 32.25
C HIS A 327 -0.85 0.63 31.65
N GLU A 328 0.08 1.17 30.86
CA GLU A 328 -0.12 2.43 30.11
C GLU A 328 -0.67 2.20 28.68
N ILE A 329 -0.79 0.95 28.23
CA ILE A 329 -1.32 0.58 26.91
C ILE A 329 -2.62 -0.26 27.09
N ILE A 330 -3.54 0.24 27.92
CA ILE A 330 -4.94 -0.23 27.96
C ILE A 330 -5.87 0.91 27.53
N HIS A 331 -5.54 1.52 26.40
CA HIS A 331 -6.53 2.08 25.52
C HIS A 331 -6.40 1.34 24.18
N LEU A 332 -7.48 0.65 23.77
CA LEU A 332 -7.67 0.25 22.38
C LEU A 332 -7.74 1.53 21.54
N SER A 333 -6.59 2.09 21.17
CA SER A 333 -6.47 3.14 20.17
C SER A 333 -5.73 2.56 18.98
N LEU A 334 -6.40 2.53 17.83
CA LEU A 334 -5.77 2.24 16.56
C LEU A 334 -4.75 3.38 16.32
N SER A 335 -3.48 3.14 16.59
CA SER A 335 -2.43 4.15 16.41
C SER A 335 -1.97 4.10 14.96
N ILE A 336 -2.60 4.88 14.08
CA ILE A 336 -2.15 5.03 12.69
C ILE A 336 -1.19 6.23 12.63
N THR A 337 -0.01 6.05 12.06
CA THR A 337 0.84 7.19 11.67
C THR A 337 0.48 7.54 10.23
N ILE A 338 -0.39 8.53 10.05
CA ILE A 338 -0.85 8.95 8.72
C ILE A 338 -0.02 10.16 8.29
N PRO A 339 0.48 10.21 7.05
CA PRO A 339 1.11 11.39 6.48
C PRO A 339 0.17 12.59 6.50
N ASN A 340 0.70 13.77 6.81
CA ASN A 340 -0.10 14.99 6.84
C ASN A 340 -0.76 15.22 5.47
N LYS A 341 -2.02 15.67 5.49
CA LYS A 341 -2.79 16.09 4.30
C LYS A 341 -2.07 17.16 3.44
N GLY A 342 -1.02 17.80 3.95
CA GLY A 342 -0.22 18.82 3.24
C GLY A 342 1.10 18.33 2.63
N ASP A 343 1.49 17.06 2.83
CA ASP A 343 2.76 16.52 2.31
C ASP A 343 2.60 15.80 0.94
N TYR A 344 1.37 15.75 0.42
CA TYR A 344 1.05 15.34 -0.95
C TYR A 344 0.74 16.57 -1.79
N ILE A 345 1.80 17.20 -2.31
CA ILE A 345 1.75 17.97 -3.54
C ILE A 345 2.37 17.09 -4.64
#